data_AF-S2J7H1-F1
#
_entry.id   AF-S2J7H1-F1
#
_cell.length_a   1.000
_cell.length_b   1.000
_cell.length_c   1.000
_cell.angle_alpha   90.00
_cell.angle_beta   90.00
_cell.angle_gamma   90.00
#
_symmetry.space_group_name_H-M   'P 1'
#
loop_
_entity.id
_entity.type
_entity.pdbx_description
1 polymer ?
#
loop_
_entity_poly.entity_id
_entity_poly.type
_entity_poly.pdbx_seq_one_letter_code
_entity_poly.pdbx_strand_id
1 'polypeptide(L)'
;MLFNWQVENTCVVFRWWHISGPISMILSCIAIFLIAAGYEWIRAYSKAIESRWKEAEILLERNGQIGADDDEEEQEHGGQQRSLMENI
;
A
#
# COMPACT_ATOMS: atom_id res chain seq x y z
N MET A 1 19.58 -17.93 -30.04
CA MET A 1 18.46 -16.98 -30.20
C MET A 1 19.05 -15.71 -30.78
N LEU A 2 18.81 -15.43 -32.07
CA LEU A 2 19.47 -14.36 -32.81
C LEU A 2 18.90 -13.00 -32.37
N PHE A 3 19.72 -12.19 -31.70
CA PHE A 3 19.39 -10.78 -31.44
C PHE A 3 19.35 -10.06 -32.78
N ASN A 4 18.15 -9.94 -33.36
CA ASN A 4 17.93 -9.20 -34.61
C ASN A 4 17.58 -7.74 -34.27
N TRP A 5 18.30 -6.81 -34.89
CA TRP A 5 18.10 -5.36 -34.78
C TRP A 5 17.15 -4.79 -35.83
N GLN A 6 16.48 -5.65 -36.61
CA GLN A 6 15.56 -5.24 -37.65
C GLN A 6 14.20 -4.85 -37.06
N VAL A 7 14.03 -3.55 -36.76
CA VAL A 7 12.83 -3.00 -36.10
C VAL A 7 11.82 -2.41 -37.10
N GLU A 8 12.10 -2.51 -38.40
CA GLU A 8 11.21 -2.05 -39.45
C GLU A 8 9.86 -2.78 -39.38
N ASN A 9 8.79 -2.02 -39.12
CA ASN A 9 7.40 -2.46 -39.09
C ASN A 9 6.91 -3.25 -37.86
N THR A 10 7.59 -3.15 -36.71
CA THR A 10 7.13 -3.82 -35.48
C THR A 10 6.06 -2.99 -34.75
N CYS A 11 4.91 -3.60 -34.43
CA CYS A 11 3.89 -3.03 -33.55
C CYS A 11 4.19 -3.42 -32.09
N VAL A 12 4.38 -2.44 -31.20
CA VAL A 12 4.76 -2.71 -29.79
C VAL A 12 3.55 -3.05 -28.93
N VAL A 13 2.59 -2.12 -28.85
CA VAL A 13 1.39 -2.25 -27.98
C VAL A 13 0.10 -2.01 -28.75
N PHE A 14 0.10 -1.06 -29.69
CA PHE A 14 -1.03 -0.75 -30.55
C PHE A 14 -0.62 -0.78 -32.02
N ARG A 15 -1.56 -1.16 -32.89
CA ARG A 15 -1.35 -1.21 -34.35
C ARG A 15 -1.03 0.15 -34.98
N TRP A 16 -1.35 1.25 -34.28
CA TRP A 16 -1.01 2.62 -34.67
C TRP A 16 0.36 3.07 -34.14
N TRP A 17 0.92 2.39 -33.13
CA TRP A 17 2.28 2.65 -32.63
C TRP A 17 3.27 1.81 -33.41
N HIS A 18 3.68 2.35 -34.56
CA HIS A 18 4.58 1.67 -35.49
C HIS A 18 6.00 2.23 -35.41
N ILE A 19 6.99 1.35 -35.27
CA ILE A 19 8.40 1.74 -35.27
C ILE A 19 8.92 1.69 -36.72
N SER A 20 9.00 2.86 -37.35
CA SER A 20 9.46 3.00 -38.73
C SER A 20 10.96 3.36 -38.87
N GLY A 21 11.70 3.51 -37.76
CA GLY A 21 13.11 3.93 -37.81
C GLY A 21 13.84 3.92 -36.46
N PRO A 22 15.13 4.32 -36.43
CA PRO A 22 15.96 4.25 -35.22
C PRO A 22 15.50 5.19 -34.10
N ILE A 23 14.93 6.36 -34.45
CA ILE A 23 14.43 7.33 -33.46
C ILE A 23 13.17 6.80 -32.77
N SER A 24 12.25 6.17 -33.52
CA SER A 24 11.05 5.56 -32.94
C SER A 24 11.38 4.35 -32.05
N MET A 25 12.54 3.72 -32.28
CA MET A 25 13.08 2.66 -31.42
C MET A 25 13.46 3.20 -30.03
N ILE A 26 14.22 4.30 -29.98
CA ILE A 26 14.59 4.95 -28.70
C ILE A 26 13.35 5.47 -27.97
N LEU A 27 12.42 6.11 -28.70
CA LEU A 27 11.16 6.57 -28.12
C LEU A 27 10.34 5.42 -27.53
N SER A 28 10.30 4.25 -28.18
CA SER A 28 9.63 3.07 -27.65
C SER A 28 10.29 2.56 -26.37
N CYS A 29 11.62 2.47 -26.33
CA CYS A 29 12.35 2.09 -25.12
C CYS A 29 12.06 3.05 -23.96
N ILE A 30 12.10 4.36 -24.20
CA ILE A 30 11.78 5.37 -23.18
C ILE A 30 10.32 5.22 -22.74
N ALA A 31 9.38 5.01 -23.66
CA ALA A 31 7.99 4.88 -23.29
C ALA A 31 7.70 3.63 -22.46
N ILE A 32 8.27 2.47 -22.82
CA ILE A 32 8.16 1.25 -22.01
C ILE A 32 8.78 1.47 -20.63
N PHE A 33 9.95 2.11 -20.57
CA PHE A 33 10.60 2.45 -19.31
C PHE A 33 9.73 3.37 -18.45
N LEU A 34 9.11 4.40 -19.04
CA LEU A 34 8.21 5.31 -18.34
C LEU A 34 6.95 4.60 -17.85
N ILE A 35 6.40 3.67 -18.62
CA ILE A 35 5.24 2.86 -18.20
C ILE A 35 5.63 1.96 -17.02
N ALA A 36 6.80 1.32 -17.08
CA ALA A 36 7.29 0.46 -15.99
C ALA A 36 7.58 1.28 -14.72
N ALA A 37 8.30 2.39 -14.85
CA ALA A 37 8.60 3.29 -13.73
C ALA A 37 7.31 3.91 -13.15
N GLY A 38 6.38 4.34 -14.02
CA GLY A 38 5.09 4.86 -13.62
C GLY A 38 4.22 3.82 -12.91
N TYR A 39 4.24 2.57 -13.36
CA TYR A 39 3.54 1.48 -12.70
C TYR A 39 4.08 1.23 -11.29
N GLU A 40 5.40 1.18 -11.12
CA GLU A 40 6.03 1.05 -9.81
C GLU A 40 5.70 2.25 -8.90
N TRP A 41 5.63 3.45 -9.47
CA TRP A 41 5.26 4.65 -8.72
C TRP A 41 3.81 4.62 -8.26
N ILE A 42 2.87 4.26 -9.13
CA ILE A 42 1.45 4.08 -8.81
C ILE A 42 1.30 3.01 -7.72
N ARG A 43 2.03 1.90 -7.84
CA ARG A 43 2.00 0.83 -6.85
C ARG A 43 2.52 1.29 -5.48
N ALA A 44 3.59 2.06 -5.43
CA ALA A 44 4.10 2.64 -4.19
C ALA A 44 3.12 3.65 -3.59
N TYR A 45 2.47 4.46 -4.43
CA TYR A 45 1.45 5.41 -3.99
C TYR A 45 0.23 4.71 -3.37
N SER A 46 -0.27 3.63 -3.98
CA SER A 46 -1.35 2.83 -3.40
C SER A 46 -0.98 2.27 -2.02
N LYS A 47 0.25 1.78 -1.83
CA LYS A 47 0.75 1.31 -0.53
C LYS A 47 0.82 2.43 0.52
N ALA A 48 1.22 3.63 0.11
CA ALA A 48 1.30 4.78 1.01
C ALA A 48 -0.10 5.28 1.44
N ILE A 49 -1.12 5.11 0.61
CA ILE A 49 -2.51 5.36 1.02
C ILE A 49 -2.93 4.29 2.04
N GLU A 50 -2.72 3.01 1.72
CA GLU A 50 -3.13 1.88 2.57
C GLU A 50 -2.49 1.91 3.96
N SER A 51 -1.23 2.35 4.08
CA SER A 51 -0.57 2.50 5.39
C SER A 51 -1.28 3.49 6.31
N ARG A 52 -1.83 4.59 5.77
CA ARG A 52 -2.55 5.60 6.57
C ARG A 52 -3.88 5.07 7.11
N TRP A 53 -4.56 4.21 6.35
CA TRP A 53 -5.79 3.56 6.82
C TRP A 53 -5.48 2.51 7.89
N LYS A 54 -4.40 1.76 7.71
CA LYS A 54 -3.98 0.72 8.66
C LYS A 54 -3.57 1.30 10.01
N GLU A 55 -2.95 2.47 10.03
CA GLU A 55 -2.64 3.18 11.28
C GLU A 55 -3.91 3.56 12.04
N ALA A 56 -4.95 4.05 11.37
CA ALA A 56 -6.22 4.40 12.00
C ALA A 56 -6.91 3.17 12.61
N GLU A 57 -6.88 2.02 11.92
CA GLU A 57 -7.40 0.75 12.43
C GLU A 57 -6.66 0.29 13.69
N ILE A 58 -5.33 0.31 13.68
CA ILE A 58 -4.50 -0.06 14.85
C ILE A 58 -4.77 0.87 16.05
N LEU A 59 -4.99 2.17 15.81
CA LEU A 59 -5.33 3.10 16.87
C LEU A 59 -6.69 2.81 17.50
N LEU A 60 -7.69 2.43 16.70
CA LEU A 60 -9.01 2.05 17.19
C LEU A 60 -8.96 0.72 17.95
N GLU A 61 -8.23 -0.28 17.44
CA GLU A 61 -8.03 -1.54 18.16
C GLU A 61 -7.31 -1.32 19.49
N ARG A 62 -6.22 -0.53 19.51
CA ARG A 62 -5.51 -0.20 20.76
C ARG A 62 -6.40 0.56 21.73
N ASN A 63 -7.18 1.54 21.26
CA ASN A 63 -8.08 2.28 22.13
C ASN A 63 -9.20 1.40 22.70
N GLY A 64 -9.71 0.45 21.90
CA GLY A 64 -10.68 -0.54 22.35
C GLY A 64 -10.11 -1.50 23.39
N GLN A 65 -8.84 -1.91 23.23
CA GLN A 65 -8.17 -2.79 24.18
C GLN A 65 -7.81 -2.07 25.49
N ILE A 66 -7.35 -0.81 25.43
CA ILE A 66 -7.10 0.01 26.63
C ILE A 66 -8.40 0.21 27.42
N GLY A 67 -9.52 0.51 26.75
CA GLY A 67 -10.81 0.65 27.43
C GLY A 67 -11.31 -0.64 28.08
N ALA A 68 -10.97 -1.81 27.52
CA ALA A 68 -11.29 -3.10 28.13
C ALA A 68 -10.45 -3.40 29.37
N ASP A 69 -9.15 -3.04 29.37
CA ASP A 69 -8.29 -3.12 30.56
C ASP A 69 -8.74 -2.11 31.65
N ASP A 70 -9.13 -0.89 31.26
CA ASP A 70 -9.57 0.16 32.20
C ASP A 70 -10.87 -0.25 32.92
N ASP A 71 -11.83 -0.88 32.22
CA ASP A 71 -13.07 -1.40 32.80
C ASP A 71 -12.83 -2.59 33.76
N GLU A 72 -11.77 -3.39 33.52
CA GLU A 72 -11.35 -4.48 34.41
C GLU A 72 -10.64 -3.93 35.68
N GLU A 73 -9.76 -2.93 35.55
CA GLU A 73 -9.09 -2.29 36.70
C GLU A 73 -10.07 -1.53 37.62
N GLU A 74 -11.08 -0.84 37.05
CA GLU A 74 -12.07 -0.09 37.84
C GLU A 74 -13.03 -1.04 38.59
N GLN A 75 -13.32 -2.23 38.04
CA GLN A 75 -14.08 -3.27 38.73
C GLN A 75 -13.30 -3.92 39.88
N GLU A 76 -12.00 -4.20 39.72
CA GLU A 76 -11.18 -4.74 40.80
C GLU A 76 -11.03 -3.74 41.95
N HIS A 77 -10.73 -2.47 41.67
CA HIS A 77 -10.60 -1.45 42.71
C HIS A 77 -11.93 -1.08 43.39
N GLY A 78 -13.03 -0.99 42.63
CA GLY A 78 -14.36 -0.76 43.16
C GLY A 78 -14.87 -1.93 44.01
N GLY A 79 -14.58 -3.18 43.59
CA GLY A 79 -14.89 -4.39 44.34
C GLY A 79 -14.09 -4.51 45.64
N GLN A 80 -12.82 -4.08 45.63
CA GLN A 80 -11.98 -4.09 46.82
C GLN A 80 -12.37 -3.01 47.84
N GLN A 81 -12.82 -1.83 47.38
CA GLN A 81 -13.33 -0.79 48.28
C GLN A 81 -14.69 -1.16 48.88
N ARG A 82 -15.57 -1.82 48.12
CA ARG A 82 -16.84 -2.36 48.62
C ARG A 82 -16.64 -3.47 49.65
N SER A 83 -15.73 -4.41 49.40
CA SER A 83 -15.43 -5.48 50.38
C SER A 83 -14.78 -4.97 51.67
N LEU A 84 -14.01 -3.87 51.60
CA LEU A 84 -13.50 -3.18 52.80
C LEU A 84 -14.60 -2.47 53.61
N MET A 85 -15.65 -1.95 52.99
CA MET A 85 -16.79 -1.36 53.71
C MET A 85 -17.74 -2.41 54.30
N GLU A 86 -17.83 -3.61 53.71
CA GLU A 86 -18.76 -4.67 54.16
C GLU A 86 -18.29 -5.40 55.43
N ASN A 87 -17.01 -5.25 55.80
CA ASN A 87 -16.38 -5.90 56.95
C ASN A 87 -16.19 -4.97 58.19
N ILE A 88 -16.88 -3.82 58.24
CA ILE A 88 -16.80 -2.86 59.36
C ILE A 88 -18.09 -2.78 60.17
#